data_AF-A0A238UME7-F1
#
_entry.id   AF-A0A238UME7-F1
#
_cell.length_a   1.000
_cell.length_b   1.000
_cell.length_c   1.000
_cell.angle_alpha   90.00
_cell.angle_beta   90.00
_cell.angle_gamma   90.00
#
_symmetry.space_group_name_H-M   'P 1'
#
loop_
_entity.id
_entity.type
_entity.pdbx_description
1 polymer ?
#
loop_
_entity_poly.entity_id
_entity_poly.type
_entity_poly.pdbx_seq_one_letter_code
_entity_poly.pdbx_strand_id
1 'polypeptide(L)'
;MTGVGDRAASAGLLSRLLEALEDDCAVCGGTGSTPNEQWLAWHRRAGELIAVAQAARRAHVLRPAPGAPPVAAPEGAEPTIVTAVERAIDDHMKARPDEPEEERCAACRGLGRELTPAGRQFAEVLARHGFVRRE
;
A
#
# COMPACT_ATOMS: atom_id res chain seq x y z
N MET A 1 -3.43 10.53 -49.88
CA MET A 1 -4.05 10.10 -48.61
C MET A 1 -3.33 8.86 -48.06
N THR A 2 -2.02 8.91 -47.83
CA THR A 2 -1.18 7.74 -47.44
C THR A 2 -0.67 7.78 -45.99
N GLY A 3 -0.89 8.85 -45.24
CA GLY A 3 -0.23 9.07 -43.95
C GLY A 3 -0.84 8.38 -42.71
N VAL A 4 -2.00 7.73 -42.82
CA VAL A 4 -2.68 7.13 -41.64
C VAL A 4 -2.24 5.68 -41.41
N GLY A 5 -2.01 4.90 -42.48
CA GLY A 5 -1.57 3.50 -42.39
C GLY A 5 -0.14 3.35 -41.87
N ASP A 6 0.79 4.19 -42.35
CA ASP A 6 2.20 4.14 -41.92
C ASP A 6 2.40 4.52 -40.45
N ARG A 7 1.59 5.46 -39.93
CA ARG A 7 1.67 5.87 -38.53
C ARG A 7 1.17 4.78 -37.59
N ALA A 8 0.10 4.08 -37.95
CA ALA A 8 -0.42 2.96 -37.16
C ALA A 8 0.56 1.78 -37.15
N ALA A 9 1.16 1.44 -38.30
CA ALA A 9 2.18 0.40 -38.39
C ALA A 9 3.44 0.74 -37.59
N SER A 10 3.90 2.00 -37.67
CA SER A 10 5.05 2.50 -36.90
C SER A 10 4.79 2.48 -35.39
N ALA A 11 3.58 2.86 -34.96
CA ALA A 11 3.18 2.77 -33.57
C ALA A 11 3.16 1.33 -33.05
N GLY A 12 2.69 0.38 -33.88
CA GLY A 12 2.72 -1.05 -33.54
C GLY A 12 4.15 -1.61 -33.41
N LEU A 13 5.08 -1.17 -34.27
CA LEU A 13 6.49 -1.54 -34.16
C LEU A 13 7.15 -0.95 -32.92
N LEU A 14 6.85 0.31 -32.59
CA LEU A 14 7.37 0.95 -31.38
C LEU A 14 6.87 0.27 -30.11
N SER A 15 5.59 -0.10 -30.05
CA SER A 15 5.02 -0.84 -28.90
C SER A 15 5.73 -2.16 -28.66
N ARG A 16 5.92 -2.96 -29.73
CA ARG A 16 6.64 -4.24 -29.64
C ARG A 16 8.10 -4.08 -29.25
N LEU A 17 8.74 -3.01 -29.72
CA LEU A 17 10.11 -2.70 -29.32
C LEU A 17 10.17 -2.37 -27.82
N LEU A 18 9.28 -1.51 -27.32
CA LEU A 18 9.21 -1.18 -25.90
C LEU A 18 8.93 -2.43 -25.04
N GLU A 19 8.00 -3.28 -25.45
CA GLU A 19 7.72 -4.58 -24.80
C GLU A 19 8.93 -5.51 -24.77
N ALA A 20 9.86 -5.41 -25.73
CA ALA A 20 11.09 -6.20 -25.72
C ALA A 20 12.20 -5.59 -24.84
N LEU A 21 12.16 -4.28 -24.61
CA LEU A 21 13.20 -3.54 -23.90
C LEU A 21 12.87 -3.29 -22.43
N GLU A 22 11.59 -3.28 -22.05
CA GLU A 22 11.12 -3.00 -20.70
C GLU A 22 10.13 -4.06 -20.22
N ASP A 23 10.31 -4.47 -18.97
CA ASP A 23 9.35 -5.30 -18.23
C ASP A 23 8.70 -4.46 -17.11
N ASP A 24 7.56 -4.92 -16.60
CA ASP A 24 7.05 -4.41 -15.33
C ASP A 24 8.06 -4.69 -14.21
N CYS A 25 8.32 -3.69 -13.38
CA CYS A 25 9.25 -3.83 -12.28
C CYS A 25 8.76 -4.92 -11.33
N ALA A 26 9.58 -5.95 -11.13
CA ALA A 26 9.18 -7.14 -10.37
C ALA A 26 8.82 -6.85 -8.90
N VAL A 27 9.32 -5.75 -8.33
CA VAL A 27 9.08 -5.35 -6.93
C VAL A 27 7.72 -4.68 -6.75
N CYS A 28 7.32 -3.81 -7.67
CA CYS A 28 6.07 -3.05 -7.58
C CYS A 28 4.99 -3.51 -8.56
N GLY A 29 5.29 -4.48 -9.42
CA GLY A 29 4.35 -5.03 -10.40
C GLY A 29 3.83 -3.99 -11.39
N GLY A 30 4.65 -3.01 -11.78
CA GLY A 30 4.26 -1.99 -12.76
C GLY A 30 3.72 -0.68 -12.18
N THR A 31 3.39 -0.61 -10.89
CA THR A 31 2.73 0.59 -10.30
C THR A 31 3.68 1.77 -10.10
N GLY A 32 4.98 1.50 -9.93
CA GLY A 32 5.97 2.50 -9.53
C GLY A 32 5.91 2.85 -8.04
N SER A 33 4.98 2.27 -7.28
CA SER A 33 4.83 2.52 -5.85
C SER A 33 4.83 1.22 -5.05
N THR A 34 5.32 1.29 -3.82
CA THR A 34 5.28 0.20 -2.85
C THR A 34 4.57 0.66 -1.59
N PRO A 35 3.80 -0.22 -0.91
CA PRO A 35 3.13 0.15 0.32
C PRO A 35 4.14 0.60 1.38
N ASN A 36 3.80 1.64 2.13
CA ASN A 36 4.58 2.08 3.27
C ASN A 36 4.43 1.07 4.43
N GLU A 37 5.55 0.59 4.98
CA GLU A 37 5.53 -0.42 6.05
C GLU A 37 4.83 0.07 7.33
N GLN A 38 4.94 1.35 7.66
CA GLN A 38 4.26 1.95 8.81
C GLN A 38 2.75 1.90 8.62
N TRP A 39 2.29 2.18 7.40
CA TRP A 39 0.89 2.10 7.02
C TRP A 39 0.36 0.67 7.01
N LEU A 40 1.14 -0.28 6.50
CA LEU A 40 0.79 -1.71 6.60
C LEU A 40 0.66 -2.17 8.05
N ALA A 41 1.57 -1.73 8.93
CA ALA A 41 1.49 -2.03 10.36
C ALA A 41 0.26 -1.39 11.01
N TRP A 42 -0.01 -0.12 10.68
CA TRP A 42 -1.19 0.60 11.16
C TRP A 42 -2.48 -0.11 10.76
N HIS A 43 -2.65 -0.49 9.49
CA HIS A 43 -3.84 -1.23 9.02
C HIS A 43 -4.00 -2.59 9.68
N ARG A 44 -2.89 -3.33 9.88
CA ARG A 44 -2.92 -4.60 10.62
C ARG A 44 -3.50 -4.39 12.01
N ARG A 45 -2.99 -3.39 12.72
CA ARG A 45 -3.43 -3.08 14.08
C ARG A 45 -4.88 -2.59 14.13
N ALA A 46 -5.30 -1.79 13.14
CA ALA A 46 -6.70 -1.40 12.98
C ALA A 46 -7.62 -2.64 12.87
N GLY A 47 -7.23 -3.61 12.05
CA GLY A 47 -7.96 -4.87 11.88
C GLY A 47 -8.10 -5.66 13.18
N GLU A 48 -7.02 -5.77 13.95
CA GLU A 48 -7.03 -6.41 15.27
C GLU A 48 -7.97 -5.70 16.26
N LEU A 49 -7.92 -4.37 16.32
CA LEU A 49 -8.80 -3.58 17.20
C LEU A 49 -10.27 -3.73 16.82
N ILE A 50 -10.59 -3.76 15.53
CA ILE A 50 -11.95 -4.01 15.05
C ILE A 50 -12.43 -5.40 15.49
N ALA A 51 -11.59 -6.43 15.37
CA ALA A 51 -11.92 -7.79 15.79
C ALA A 51 -12.19 -7.87 17.31
N VAL A 52 -11.34 -7.22 18.11
CA VAL A 52 -11.52 -7.12 19.57
C VAL A 52 -12.82 -6.39 19.91
N ALA A 53 -13.11 -5.27 19.26
CA ALA A 53 -14.33 -4.50 19.49
C ALA A 53 -15.59 -5.32 19.14
N GLN A 54 -15.56 -6.08 18.04
CA GLN A 54 -16.65 -6.99 17.70
C GLN A 54 -16.81 -8.10 18.74
N ALA A 55 -15.72 -8.68 19.23
CA ALA A 55 -15.75 -9.71 20.27
C ALA A 55 -16.31 -9.16 21.60
N ALA A 56 -15.89 -7.97 22.02
CA ALA A 56 -16.39 -7.31 23.23
C ALA A 56 -17.90 -7.03 23.12
N ARG A 57 -18.38 -6.56 21.97
CA ARG A 57 -19.82 -6.36 21.71
C ARG A 57 -20.59 -7.67 21.80
N ARG A 58 -20.10 -8.76 21.18
CA ARG A 58 -20.74 -10.08 21.27
C ARG A 58 -20.82 -10.57 22.72
N ALA A 59 -19.73 -10.44 23.48
CA ALA A 59 -19.71 -10.82 24.89
C ALA A 59 -20.66 -10.00 25.74
N HIS A 60 -20.81 -8.70 25.45
CA HIS A 60 -21.77 -7.83 26.12
C HIS A 60 -23.22 -8.22 25.81
N VAL A 61 -23.54 -8.55 24.56
CA VAL A 61 -24.89 -9.02 24.15
C VAL A 61 -25.23 -10.38 24.75
N LEU A 62 -24.24 -11.26 24.94
CA LEU A 62 -24.42 -12.58 25.55
C LEU A 62 -24.47 -12.56 27.09
N ARG A 63 -24.25 -11.40 27.73
CA ARG A 63 -24.35 -11.29 29.19
C ARG A 63 -25.83 -11.35 29.59
N PRO A 64 -26.28 -12.39 30.32
CA PRO A 64 -27.66 -12.45 30.80
C PRO A 64 -27.93 -11.27 31.75
N ALA A 65 -29.12 -10.66 31.64
CA ALA A 65 -29.51 -9.51 32.44
C ALA A 65 -29.33 -9.80 33.95
N PRO A 66 -28.49 -9.05 34.70
CA PRO A 66 -28.31 -9.29 36.12
C PRO A 66 -29.35 -8.52 36.93
N GLY A 67 -30.33 -9.24 37.47
CA GLY A 67 -31.15 -8.79 38.61
C GLY A 67 -30.39 -8.85 39.93
N ALA A 68 -29.28 -8.11 40.06
CA ALA A 68 -28.51 -8.00 41.30
C ALA A 68 -28.45 -6.52 41.77
N PRO A 69 -28.55 -6.25 43.09
CA PRO A 69 -28.67 -4.89 43.61
C PRO A 69 -27.41 -4.04 43.38
N PRO A 70 -27.53 -2.70 43.38
CA PRO A 70 -26.43 -1.81 43.03
C PRO A 70 -25.36 -1.87 44.13
N VAL A 71 -24.24 -2.51 43.83
CA VAL A 71 -23.02 -2.34 44.62
C VAL A 71 -22.40 -1.02 44.17
N ALA A 72 -22.29 -0.07 45.09
CA ALA A 72 -21.68 1.23 44.85
C ALA A 72 -20.32 1.04 44.16
N ALA A 73 -20.14 1.65 42.99
CA ALA A 73 -18.86 1.64 42.30
C ALA A 73 -17.85 2.45 43.15
N PRO A 74 -16.68 1.88 43.51
CA PRO A 74 -15.64 2.66 44.17
C PRO A 74 -15.03 3.65 43.18
N GLU A 75 -14.73 4.86 43.68
CA GLU A 75 -13.89 5.83 42.98
C GLU A 75 -12.55 5.16 42.64
N GLY A 76 -12.21 5.12 41.34
CA GLY A 76 -11.07 4.36 40.81
C GLY A 76 -11.44 3.18 39.90
N ALA A 77 -12.69 3.09 39.43
CA ALA A 77 -13.16 2.01 38.56
C ALA A 77 -12.28 1.83 37.30
N GLU A 78 -11.68 0.64 37.16
CA GLU A 78 -11.05 0.22 35.91
C GLU A 78 -12.04 0.39 34.75
N PRO A 79 -11.60 0.92 33.59
CA PRO A 79 -12.48 1.13 32.46
C PRO A 79 -13.17 -0.18 32.09
N THR A 80 -14.48 -0.14 31.88
CA THR A 80 -15.18 -1.30 31.33
C THR A 80 -14.49 -1.72 30.03
N ILE A 81 -14.49 -3.02 29.72
CA ILE A 81 -13.81 -3.56 28.52
C ILE A 81 -14.20 -2.77 27.26
N VAL A 82 -15.46 -2.33 27.16
CA VAL A 82 -15.93 -1.48 26.05
C VAL A 82 -15.23 -0.12 26.04
N THR A 83 -15.20 0.59 27.17
CA THR A 83 -14.52 1.88 27.30
C THR A 83 -13.01 1.79 27.03
N ALA A 84 -12.37 0.70 27.48
CA ALA A 84 -10.96 0.44 27.20
C ALA A 84 -10.70 0.22 25.70
N VAL A 85 -11.60 -0.49 25.01
CA VAL A 85 -11.51 -0.72 23.57
C VAL A 85 -11.77 0.56 22.78
N GLU A 86 -12.77 1.36 23.15
CA GLU A 86 -13.05 2.67 22.52
C GLU A 86 -11.84 3.59 22.63
N ARG A 87 -11.25 3.70 23.84
CA ARG A 87 -10.03 4.48 24.03
C ARG A 87 -8.87 3.98 23.19
N ALA A 88 -8.68 2.67 23.09
CA ALA A 88 -7.63 2.09 22.25
C ALA A 88 -7.84 2.38 20.76
N ILE A 89 -9.08 2.43 20.29
CA ILE A 89 -9.42 2.85 18.92
C ILE A 89 -9.09 4.31 18.71
N ASP A 90 -9.51 5.20 19.62
CA ASP A 90 -9.22 6.63 19.52
C ASP A 90 -7.72 6.92 19.52
N ASP A 91 -6.96 6.26 20.39
CA ASP A 91 -5.51 6.39 20.46
C ASP A 91 -4.84 5.86 19.19
N HIS A 92 -5.35 4.76 18.62
CA HIS A 92 -4.87 4.24 17.34
C HIS A 92 -5.16 5.18 16.15
N MET A 93 -6.33 5.80 16.11
CA MET A 93 -6.69 6.78 15.09
C MET A 93 -5.82 8.05 15.19
N LYS A 94 -5.45 8.47 16.40
CA LYS A 94 -4.49 9.57 16.62
C LYS A 94 -3.08 9.20 16.21
N ALA A 95 -2.70 7.92 16.34
CA ALA A 95 -1.40 7.40 15.93
C ALA A 95 -1.32 7.04 14.43
N ARG A 96 -2.17 7.64 13.60
CA ARG A 96 -2.11 7.50 12.15
C ARG A 96 -0.75 8.05 11.64
N PRO A 97 -0.03 7.34 10.76
CA PRO A 97 1.21 7.85 10.19
C PRO A 97 0.97 9.14 9.39
N ASP A 98 1.94 10.06 9.43
CA ASP A 98 1.92 11.33 8.70
C ASP A 98 2.47 11.17 7.28
N GLU A 99 3.27 10.13 7.05
CA GLU A 99 3.82 9.75 5.76
C GLU A 99 2.72 9.31 4.78
N PRO A 100 2.98 9.33 3.46
CA PRO A 100 2.04 8.77 2.49
C PRO A 100 1.90 7.25 2.64
N GLU A 101 0.71 6.73 2.34
CA GLU A 101 0.38 5.30 2.34
C GLU A 101 1.23 4.49 1.35
N GLU A 102 1.70 5.13 0.29
CA GLU A 102 2.57 4.56 -0.72
C GLU A 102 3.85 5.37 -0.86
N GLU A 103 4.97 4.67 -1.03
CA GLU A 103 6.27 5.24 -1.32
C GLU A 103 6.66 4.96 -2.77
N ARG A 104 7.55 5.79 -3.33
CA ARG A 104 8.16 5.48 -4.63
C ARG A 104 8.94 4.18 -4.52
N CYS A 105 8.68 3.25 -5.44
CA CYS A 105 9.42 2.01 -5.50
C CYS A 105 10.91 2.31 -5.70
N ALA A 106 11.76 1.91 -4.75
CA ALA A 106 13.19 2.17 -4.80
C ALA A 106 13.89 1.45 -5.97
N ALA A 107 13.39 0.28 -6.37
CA ALA A 107 13.98 -0.52 -7.44
C ALA A 107 13.86 0.14 -8.82
N CYS A 108 12.67 0.65 -9.16
CA CYS A 108 12.42 1.35 -10.43
C CYS A 108 12.37 2.88 -10.28
N ARG A 109 12.67 3.42 -9.10
CA ARG A 109 12.62 4.85 -8.76
C ARG A 109 11.30 5.55 -9.10
N GLY A 110 10.19 4.82 -9.05
CA GLY A 110 8.87 5.35 -9.39
C GLY A 110 8.43 5.19 -10.85
N LEU A 111 9.25 4.58 -11.70
CA LEU A 111 8.92 4.42 -13.13
C LEU A 111 7.93 3.29 -13.41
N GLY A 112 7.83 2.30 -12.51
CA GLY A 112 7.03 1.09 -12.70
C GLY A 112 7.64 0.09 -13.68
N ARG A 113 8.64 0.48 -14.46
CA ARG A 113 9.33 -0.37 -15.45
C ARG A 113 10.78 -0.63 -15.08
N GLU A 114 11.32 -1.72 -15.58
CA GLU A 114 12.75 -2.02 -15.53
C GLU A 114 13.23 -2.51 -16.90
N LEU A 115 14.50 -2.22 -17.22
CA LEU A 115 15.08 -2.65 -18.49
C LEU A 115 15.28 -4.17 -18.49
N THR A 116 14.85 -4.84 -19.56
CA THR A 116 15.20 -6.23 -19.84
C THR A 116 16.71 -6.35 -20.11
N PRO A 117 17.28 -7.57 -20.18
CA PRO A 117 18.66 -7.74 -20.64
C PRO A 117 18.93 -7.10 -22.01
N ALA A 118 17.96 -7.18 -22.93
CA ALA A 118 18.05 -6.53 -24.23
C ALA A 118 17.95 -4.99 -24.10
N GLY A 119 17.06 -4.50 -23.24
CA GLY A 119 16.94 -3.08 -22.88
C GLY A 119 18.26 -2.49 -22.38
N ARG A 120 18.95 -3.18 -21.48
CA ARG A 120 20.26 -2.76 -20.95
C ARG A 120 21.33 -2.70 -22.04
N GLN A 121 21.43 -3.73 -22.89
CA GLN A 121 22.37 -3.73 -24.01
C GLN A 121 22.08 -2.59 -24.99
N PHE A 122 20.81 -2.32 -25.27
CA PHE A 122 20.40 -1.22 -26.14
C PHE A 122 20.79 0.13 -25.54
N ALA A 123 20.50 0.36 -24.25
CA ALA A 123 20.89 1.56 -23.53
C ALA A 123 22.42 1.76 -23.51
N GLU A 124 23.21 0.68 -23.39
CA GLU A 124 24.67 0.74 -23.48
C GLU A 124 25.17 1.18 -24.85
N VAL A 125 24.56 0.70 -25.93
CA VAL A 125 24.87 1.13 -27.30
C VAL A 125 24.56 2.61 -27.46
N LEU A 126 23.38 3.06 -27.02
CA LEU A 126 23.00 4.47 -27.08
C LEU A 126 23.98 5.35 -26.29
N ALA A 127 24.38 4.92 -25.10
CA ALA A 127 25.35 5.64 -24.27
C ALA A 127 26.73 5.73 -24.94
N ARG A 128 27.19 4.64 -25.56
CA ARG A 128 28.48 4.59 -26.27
C ARG A 128 28.54 5.59 -27.43
N HIS A 129 27.41 5.85 -28.07
CA HIS A 129 27.30 6.81 -29.17
C HIS A 129 26.84 8.21 -28.73
N GLY A 130 26.72 8.46 -27.42
CA GLY A 130 26.41 9.79 -26.88
C GLY A 130 24.93 10.19 -26.94
N PHE A 131 24.03 9.25 -27.22
CA PHE A 131 22.59 9.52 -27.28
C PHE A 131 21.94 9.62 -25.89
N VAL A 132 22.54 9.00 -24.87
CA VAL A 132 22.08 9.08 -23.47
C VAL A 132 23.26 9.27 -22.54
N ARG A 133 23.07 10.01 -21.45
CA ARG A 133 24.08 10.15 -20.39
C ARG A 133 24.02 8.92 -19.48
N ARG A 134 25.18 8.41 -19.07
CA ARG A 134 25.27 7.45 -17.98
C ARG A 134 25.08 8.22 -16.68
N GLU A 135 24.00 7.91 -15.95
CA GLU A 135 23.79 8.35 -14.57
C GLU A 135 24.46 7.39 -13.59
#